data_AF-A0A534LIN9-F1
#
_entry.id   AF-A0A534LIN9-F1
#
_cell.length_a   1.000
_cell.length_b   1.000
_cell.length_c   1.000
_cell.angle_alpha   90.00
_cell.angle_beta   90.00
_cell.angle_gamma   90.00
#
_symmetry.space_group_name_H-M   'P 1'
#
loop_
_entity.id
_entity.type
_entity.pdbx_description
1 polymer ?
#
loop_
_entity_poly.entity_id
_entity_poly.type
_entity_poly.pdbx_seq_one_letter_code
_entity_poly.pdbx_strand_id
1 'polypeptide(L)'
;MEPPKPEGMPRRKRRVILVIAVSAIVVAAGFLVWEVFVRPRSLAEVYGFDHWSPGSTVTVVGTITSIERQNTSYGPAVYLGLDGGPGCAGVPSVAGDPTAKYAIGARFQTTLHFQRYTINGDPAVSAPELQCPFPSGLRAIGTVLDAGSLYAGRLFLVYNGTESNGTVHYEIVTANGAAYPPDTLPATLRKSTPLQGSDPILPAGAPIDSFARWIDFGGLQYLGALGAYSEFPIVDEMSSLAAGISRNGSLRFVDANRNGLVDDGDRLDVNLAATGSSTTWDTYQLIIGGLFAAPETYVACTRFILNGPMGPFDIPLPERRDSHVKLRYPGDTFGTTFTSRIDVRPRFGPAPAISDVRFFVQAGGSSGNGTLSNLPISLSNGVSLSLTDANGNGRLDSGDMFRAAGLSNRTSVTLSLAQDNASVGDISWVVGYGEPIGRVPTLTFTTQGTNPWHATANPSFWSPELALNRTLHASLLENGIAVLTNVSLASGTLGTFANGTLALTDSDGDGSLSRGDVFTVTGTGTNRYELDISLLYGSSWPIYF
;
A
#
# COMPACT_ATOMS: atom_id res chain seq x y z
N MET A 1 -74.35 -15.93 -58.27
CA MET A 1 -73.08 -15.60 -58.93
C MET A 1 -71.96 -15.88 -57.95
N GLU A 2 -71.05 -16.75 -58.35
CA GLU A 2 -69.90 -17.22 -57.59
C GLU A 2 -68.84 -16.10 -57.50
N PRO A 3 -68.12 -15.91 -56.37
CA PRO A 3 -67.05 -14.93 -56.28
C PRO A 3 -65.86 -15.35 -57.16
N PRO A 4 -65.12 -14.39 -57.77
CA PRO A 4 -64.04 -14.72 -58.67
C PRO A 4 -62.89 -15.41 -57.93
N LYS A 5 -62.38 -16.50 -58.52
CA LYS A 5 -61.16 -17.19 -58.08
C LYS A 5 -59.98 -16.20 -58.10
N PRO A 6 -59.12 -16.18 -57.07
CA PRO A 6 -57.91 -15.37 -57.12
C PRO A 6 -56.98 -15.92 -58.22
N GLU A 7 -56.65 -15.07 -59.19
CA GLU A 7 -55.61 -15.37 -60.19
C GLU A 7 -54.28 -15.61 -59.48
N GLY A 8 -53.78 -16.85 -59.55
CA GLY A 8 -52.45 -17.18 -59.07
C GLY A 8 -51.41 -16.42 -59.88
N MET A 9 -50.52 -15.68 -59.20
CA MET A 9 -49.43 -14.93 -59.84
C MET A 9 -48.65 -15.81 -60.85
N PRO A 10 -48.30 -15.28 -62.05
CA PRO A 10 -47.53 -16.01 -63.05
C PRO A 10 -46.26 -16.62 -62.45
N ARG A 11 -45.96 -17.90 -62.75
CA ARG A 11 -44.77 -18.63 -62.22
C ARG A 11 -43.46 -17.83 -62.32
N ARG A 12 -43.31 -17.02 -63.38
CA ARG A 12 -42.13 -16.16 -63.61
C ARG A 12 -42.05 -14.99 -62.61
N LYS A 13 -43.18 -14.35 -62.26
CA LYS A 13 -43.26 -13.30 -61.23
C LYS A 13 -43.01 -13.87 -59.83
N ARG A 14 -43.52 -15.08 -59.53
CA ARG A 14 -43.24 -15.79 -58.26
C ARG A 14 -41.74 -16.07 -58.05
N ARG A 15 -41.04 -16.52 -59.10
CA ARG A 15 -39.58 -16.75 -59.04
C ARG A 15 -38.79 -15.45 -58.82
N VAL A 16 -39.16 -14.37 -59.49
CA VAL A 16 -38.50 -13.05 -59.32
C VAL A 16 -38.70 -12.51 -57.91
N ILE A 17 -39.92 -12.57 -57.37
CA ILE A 17 -40.21 -12.13 -56.00
C ILE A 17 -39.46 -12.99 -54.97
N LEU A 18 -39.40 -14.30 -55.18
CA LEU A 18 -38.66 -15.21 -54.30
C LEU A 18 -37.15 -14.93 -54.32
N VAL A 19 -36.57 -14.65 -55.50
CA VAL A 19 -35.16 -14.27 -55.63
C VAL A 19 -34.89 -12.94 -54.94
N ILE A 20 -35.77 -11.93 -55.08
CA ILE A 20 -35.62 -10.64 -54.38
C ILE A 20 -35.71 -10.83 -52.86
N ALA A 21 -36.66 -11.63 -52.38
CA ALA A 21 -36.83 -11.91 -50.95
C ALA A 21 -35.63 -12.66 -50.36
N VAL A 22 -35.12 -13.68 -51.06
CA VAL A 22 -33.92 -14.43 -50.63
C VAL A 22 -32.68 -13.54 -50.67
N SER A 23 -32.50 -12.73 -51.71
CA SER A 23 -31.39 -11.77 -51.80
C SER A 23 -31.46 -10.71 -50.69
N ALA A 24 -32.65 -10.20 -50.36
CA ALA A 24 -32.84 -9.26 -49.26
C ALA A 24 -32.51 -9.91 -47.91
N ILE A 25 -32.90 -11.18 -47.69
CA ILE A 25 -32.54 -11.93 -46.48
C ILE A 25 -31.03 -12.18 -46.41
N VAL A 26 -30.38 -12.54 -47.52
CA VAL A 26 -28.92 -12.75 -47.56
C VAL A 26 -28.16 -11.45 -47.34
N VAL A 27 -28.62 -10.33 -47.91
CA VAL A 27 -28.01 -9.01 -47.69
C VAL A 27 -28.26 -8.53 -46.26
N ALA A 28 -29.46 -8.70 -45.72
CA ALA A 28 -29.76 -8.35 -44.34
C ALA A 28 -28.97 -9.22 -43.35
N ALA A 29 -28.87 -10.53 -43.60
CA ALA A 29 -28.05 -11.45 -42.81
C ALA A 29 -26.56 -11.14 -42.95
N GLY A 30 -26.07 -10.83 -44.15
CA GLY A 30 -24.69 -10.42 -44.39
C GLY A 30 -24.35 -9.09 -43.73
N PHE A 31 -25.26 -8.12 -43.77
CA PHE A 31 -25.13 -6.84 -43.07
C PHE A 31 -25.18 -7.01 -41.56
N LEU A 32 -26.07 -7.86 -41.05
CA LEU A 32 -26.17 -8.17 -39.63
C LEU A 32 -24.95 -8.94 -39.14
N VAL A 33 -24.42 -9.88 -39.92
CA VAL A 33 -23.14 -10.55 -39.65
C VAL A 33 -22.00 -9.53 -39.65
N TRP A 34 -22.00 -8.60 -40.59
CA TRP A 34 -20.97 -7.56 -40.66
C TRP A 34 -21.03 -6.57 -39.48
N GLU A 35 -22.20 -6.01 -39.18
CA GLU A 35 -22.43 -5.08 -38.06
C GLU A 35 -22.19 -5.74 -36.69
N VAL A 36 -22.53 -7.02 -36.54
CA VAL A 36 -22.41 -7.71 -35.25
C VAL A 36 -21.03 -8.32 -35.06
N PHE A 37 -20.40 -8.89 -36.10
CA PHE A 37 -19.19 -9.71 -35.93
C PHE A 37 -17.94 -9.24 -36.68
N VAL A 38 -18.03 -8.38 -37.69
CA VAL A 38 -16.89 -8.08 -38.60
C VAL A 38 -16.44 -6.61 -38.55
N ARG A 39 -17.34 -5.67 -38.29
CA ARG A 39 -17.02 -4.24 -38.27
C ARG A 39 -16.01 -3.91 -37.15
N PRO A 40 -14.95 -3.13 -37.44
CA PRO A 40 -14.07 -2.59 -36.39
C PRO A 40 -14.84 -1.75 -35.37
N ARG A 41 -14.60 -2.02 -34.09
CA ARG A 41 -15.28 -1.38 -32.96
C ARG A 41 -14.34 -0.44 -32.20
N SER A 42 -14.91 0.52 -31.50
CA SER A 42 -14.21 1.28 -30.46
C SER A 42 -14.07 0.46 -29.17
N LEU A 43 -13.18 0.86 -28.25
CA LEU A 43 -13.06 0.20 -26.95
C LEU A 43 -14.31 0.39 -26.07
N ALA A 44 -15.00 1.55 -26.11
CA ALA A 44 -16.27 1.68 -25.39
C ALA A 44 -17.33 0.69 -25.88
N GLU A 45 -17.42 0.46 -27.18
CA GLU A 45 -18.34 -0.55 -27.71
C GLU A 45 -17.98 -1.93 -27.17
N VAL A 46 -16.68 -2.28 -27.12
CA VAL A 46 -16.21 -3.54 -26.52
C VAL A 46 -16.59 -3.67 -25.04
N TYR A 47 -16.48 -2.59 -24.27
CA TYR A 47 -16.86 -2.59 -22.85
C TYR A 47 -18.38 -2.58 -22.62
N GLY A 48 -19.16 -2.14 -23.60
CA GLY A 48 -20.62 -2.16 -23.56
C GLY A 48 -21.25 -3.51 -23.89
N PHE A 49 -20.46 -4.55 -24.22
CA PHE A 49 -20.98 -5.89 -24.42
C PHE A 49 -21.33 -6.57 -23.10
N ASP A 50 -22.49 -7.21 -23.07
CA ASP A 50 -22.99 -7.92 -21.89
C ASP A 50 -22.12 -9.13 -21.52
N HIS A 51 -21.59 -9.87 -22.51
CA HIS A 51 -20.77 -11.07 -22.31
C HIS A 51 -19.82 -11.33 -23.48
N TRP A 52 -18.64 -11.88 -23.16
CA TRP A 52 -17.68 -12.41 -24.12
C TRP A 52 -17.56 -13.93 -24.02
N SER A 53 -17.49 -14.59 -25.17
CA SER A 53 -17.27 -16.04 -25.24
C SER A 53 -15.79 -16.35 -25.52
N PRO A 54 -15.21 -17.39 -24.92
CA PRO A 54 -13.89 -17.88 -25.31
C PRO A 54 -13.84 -18.23 -26.80
N GLY A 55 -12.75 -17.87 -27.48
CA GLY A 55 -12.59 -18.04 -28.91
C GLY A 55 -13.23 -16.95 -29.76
N SER A 56 -13.96 -16.00 -29.17
CA SER A 56 -14.45 -14.83 -29.90
C SER A 56 -13.32 -13.85 -30.21
N THR A 57 -13.43 -13.17 -31.34
CA THR A 57 -12.47 -12.16 -31.79
C THR A 57 -13.18 -10.87 -32.17
N VAL A 58 -12.60 -9.73 -31.83
CA VAL A 58 -13.12 -8.43 -32.25
C VAL A 58 -11.99 -7.54 -32.73
N THR A 59 -12.16 -6.94 -33.90
CA THR A 59 -11.25 -5.90 -34.37
C THR A 59 -11.58 -4.59 -33.68
N VAL A 60 -10.59 -3.98 -33.05
CA VAL A 60 -10.70 -2.68 -32.40
C VAL A 60 -9.92 -1.64 -33.18
N VAL A 61 -10.50 -0.46 -33.35
CA VAL A 61 -9.86 0.69 -33.99
C VAL A 61 -10.09 1.96 -33.16
N GLY A 62 -9.06 2.78 -33.04
CA GLY A 62 -9.13 4.06 -32.33
C GLY A 62 -7.92 4.94 -32.62
N THR A 63 -7.96 6.17 -32.14
CA THR A 63 -6.87 7.13 -32.13
C THR A 63 -6.09 7.00 -30.83
N ILE A 64 -4.76 6.95 -30.91
CA ILE A 64 -3.90 6.89 -29.73
C ILE A 64 -3.98 8.21 -28.97
N THR A 65 -4.42 8.17 -27.72
CA THR A 65 -4.54 9.32 -26.81
C THR A 65 -3.45 9.34 -25.73
N SER A 66 -2.91 8.17 -25.37
CA SER A 66 -1.76 8.04 -24.48
C SER A 66 -0.88 6.85 -24.88
N ILE A 67 0.41 6.94 -24.55
CA ILE A 67 1.38 5.87 -24.76
C ILE A 67 2.11 5.66 -23.45
N GLU A 68 1.97 4.47 -22.89
CA GLU A 68 2.66 4.07 -21.68
C GLU A 68 3.66 2.98 -22.03
N ARG A 69 4.91 3.13 -21.57
CA ARG A 69 5.96 2.13 -21.74
C ARG A 69 6.51 1.77 -20.38
N GLN A 70 6.53 0.49 -20.04
CA GLN A 70 6.98 -0.02 -18.76
C GLN A 70 7.83 -1.27 -18.96
N ASN A 71 8.80 -1.48 -18.09
CA ASN A 71 9.45 -2.77 -17.95
C ASN A 71 8.78 -3.51 -16.80
N THR A 72 8.14 -4.63 -17.10
CA THR A 72 7.47 -5.48 -16.11
C THR A 72 8.32 -6.71 -15.83
N SER A 73 7.97 -7.48 -14.81
CA SER A 73 8.51 -8.82 -14.58
C SER A 73 8.32 -9.77 -15.79
N TYR A 74 7.38 -9.49 -16.68
CA TYR A 74 7.11 -10.27 -17.90
C TYR A 74 7.88 -9.71 -19.11
N GLY A 75 8.68 -8.66 -18.92
CA GLY A 75 9.45 -7.97 -19.95
C GLY A 75 8.90 -6.59 -20.32
N PRO A 76 9.47 -5.95 -21.36
CA PRO A 76 9.03 -4.64 -21.85
C PRO A 76 7.59 -4.71 -22.37
N ALA A 77 6.76 -3.80 -21.89
CA ALA A 77 5.36 -3.67 -22.27
C ALA A 77 5.06 -2.26 -22.75
N VAL A 78 4.17 -2.16 -23.74
CA VAL A 78 3.62 -0.88 -24.23
C VAL A 78 2.12 -0.96 -24.18
N TYR A 79 1.50 0.05 -23.57
CA TYR A 79 0.06 0.19 -23.50
C TYR A 79 -0.36 1.46 -24.23
N LEU A 80 -1.29 1.30 -25.18
CA LEU A 80 -1.79 2.36 -26.02
C LEU A 80 -3.20 2.72 -25.55
N GLY A 81 -3.34 3.92 -24.98
CA GLY A 81 -4.65 4.48 -24.69
C GLY A 81 -5.35 4.86 -25.99
N LEU A 82 -6.57 4.36 -26.22
CA LEU A 82 -7.37 4.69 -27.39
C LEU A 82 -8.52 5.62 -27.04
N ASP A 83 -8.92 6.45 -28.00
CA ASP A 83 -10.12 7.27 -27.89
C ASP A 83 -11.41 6.43 -27.86
N GLY A 84 -12.49 7.06 -27.39
CA GLY A 84 -13.82 6.44 -27.37
C GLY A 84 -14.22 5.81 -26.05
N GLY A 85 -14.24 6.60 -24.96
CA GLY A 85 -15.18 6.42 -23.83
C GLY A 85 -14.58 5.99 -22.48
N PRO A 86 -15.22 6.35 -21.35
CA PRO A 86 -14.77 5.95 -20.02
C PRO A 86 -15.13 4.49 -19.77
N GLY A 87 -14.17 3.69 -19.33
CA GLY A 87 -14.42 2.33 -18.88
C GLY A 87 -13.50 2.01 -17.72
N CYS A 88 -12.21 2.25 -17.90
CA CYS A 88 -11.17 1.95 -16.93
C CYS A 88 -10.96 3.08 -15.93
N ALA A 89 -10.35 2.77 -14.77
CA ALA A 89 -9.70 3.78 -13.95
C ALA A 89 -8.49 4.35 -14.75
N GLY A 90 -8.76 5.32 -15.61
CA GLY A 90 -7.81 5.86 -16.60
C GLY A 90 -8.28 5.72 -18.05
N VAL A 91 -7.34 5.71 -18.99
CA VAL A 91 -7.62 5.63 -20.43
C VAL A 91 -7.78 4.16 -20.87
N PRO A 92 -8.86 3.80 -21.60
CA PRO A 92 -9.00 2.48 -22.22
C PRO A 92 -7.76 2.12 -23.02
N SER A 93 -7.14 0.98 -22.72
CA SER A 93 -5.83 0.66 -23.29
C SER A 93 -5.70 -0.78 -23.78
N VAL A 94 -4.90 -0.92 -24.83
CA VAL A 94 -4.52 -2.19 -25.44
C VAL A 94 -3.00 -2.35 -25.45
N ALA A 95 -2.52 -3.59 -25.42
CA ALA A 95 -1.12 -3.91 -25.59
C ALA A 95 -0.66 -3.57 -27.02
N GLY A 96 0.46 -2.86 -27.11
CA GLY A 96 1.20 -2.61 -28.34
C GLY A 96 2.48 -3.45 -28.40
N ASP A 97 3.07 -3.50 -29.59
CA ASP A 97 4.40 -4.07 -29.81
C ASP A 97 5.47 -3.17 -29.15
N PRO A 98 6.25 -3.68 -28.18
CA PRO A 98 7.25 -2.88 -27.49
C PRO A 98 8.36 -2.33 -28.40
N THR A 99 8.60 -2.97 -29.55
CA THR A 99 9.61 -2.55 -30.53
C THR A 99 9.11 -1.52 -31.54
N ALA A 100 7.79 -1.32 -31.62
CA ALA A 100 7.19 -0.39 -32.56
C ALA A 100 7.22 1.06 -32.08
N LYS A 101 7.23 1.99 -33.05
CA LYS A 101 7.09 3.43 -32.80
C LYS A 101 5.63 3.83 -32.92
N TYR A 102 5.12 4.47 -31.88
CA TYR A 102 3.75 4.98 -31.79
C TYR A 102 3.78 6.49 -31.61
N ALA A 103 2.72 7.17 -32.05
CA ALA A 103 2.54 8.60 -31.87
C ALA A 103 1.12 8.89 -31.39
N ILE A 104 0.99 9.82 -30.43
CA ILE A 104 -0.31 10.35 -30.01
C ILE A 104 -0.96 11.04 -31.21
N GLY A 105 -2.26 10.81 -31.40
CA GLY A 105 -3.03 11.25 -32.56
C GLY A 105 -2.99 10.30 -33.77
N ALA A 106 -2.15 9.26 -33.75
CA ALA A 106 -2.15 8.25 -34.80
C ALA A 106 -3.32 7.28 -34.66
N ARG A 107 -3.83 6.79 -35.79
CA ARG A 107 -4.84 5.73 -35.82
C ARG A 107 -4.16 4.37 -35.57
N PHE A 108 -4.75 3.57 -34.69
CA PHE A 108 -4.29 2.23 -34.35
C PHE A 108 -5.42 1.22 -34.53
N GLN A 109 -5.08 0.02 -34.99
CA GLN A 109 -6.01 -1.09 -35.14
C GLN A 109 -5.36 -2.36 -34.61
N THR A 110 -6.11 -3.13 -33.82
CA THR A 110 -5.69 -4.44 -33.32
C THR A 110 -6.87 -5.40 -33.28
N THR A 111 -6.61 -6.68 -33.04
CA THR A 111 -7.65 -7.70 -32.83
C THR A 111 -7.52 -8.23 -31.41
N LEU A 112 -8.62 -8.21 -30.67
CA LEU A 112 -8.70 -8.81 -29.34
C LEU A 112 -9.10 -10.27 -29.49
N HIS A 113 -8.35 -11.17 -28.86
CA HIS A 113 -8.64 -12.60 -28.88
C HIS A 113 -9.10 -13.04 -27.49
N PHE A 114 -10.41 -13.19 -27.30
CA PHE A 114 -10.94 -13.58 -26.01
C PHE A 114 -10.66 -15.04 -25.72
N GLN A 115 -10.02 -15.30 -24.58
CA GLN A 115 -9.59 -16.60 -24.12
C GLN A 115 -10.18 -16.90 -22.75
N ARG A 116 -10.22 -18.20 -22.43
CA ARG A 116 -10.64 -18.66 -21.11
C ARG A 116 -9.47 -18.59 -20.14
N TYR A 117 -9.70 -17.95 -19.01
CA TYR A 117 -8.80 -17.87 -17.87
C TYR A 117 -9.43 -18.52 -16.63
N THR A 118 -8.60 -18.75 -15.62
CA THR A 118 -9.02 -19.07 -14.26
C THR A 118 -8.32 -18.12 -13.31
N ILE A 119 -9.05 -17.31 -12.55
CA ILE A 119 -8.50 -16.34 -11.59
C ILE A 119 -8.94 -16.76 -10.19
N ASN A 120 -8.03 -17.12 -9.30
CA ASN A 120 -8.35 -17.63 -7.96
C ASN A 120 -9.26 -18.86 -7.94
N GLY A 121 -9.32 -19.61 -9.04
CA GLY A 121 -10.27 -20.70 -9.24
C GLY A 121 -11.60 -20.31 -9.91
N ASP A 122 -11.90 -19.01 -10.02
CA ASP A 122 -13.08 -18.51 -10.74
C ASP A 122 -12.86 -18.54 -12.27
N PRO A 123 -13.81 -19.06 -13.06
CA PRO A 123 -13.75 -18.96 -14.52
C PRO A 123 -13.84 -17.51 -14.98
N ALA A 124 -13.00 -17.13 -15.94
CA ALA A 124 -12.96 -15.78 -16.50
C ALA A 124 -12.73 -15.79 -18.01
N VAL A 125 -13.10 -14.69 -18.67
CA VAL A 125 -12.86 -14.44 -20.09
C VAL A 125 -12.26 -13.05 -20.25
N SER A 126 -11.10 -12.98 -20.88
CA SER A 126 -10.40 -11.73 -21.22
C SER A 126 -9.60 -11.93 -22.50
N ALA A 127 -9.07 -10.84 -23.05
CA ALA A 127 -8.14 -10.89 -24.17
C ALA A 127 -6.74 -10.45 -23.68
N PRO A 128 -5.65 -11.13 -24.05
CA PRO A 128 -4.30 -10.73 -23.65
C PRO A 128 -3.88 -9.37 -24.22
N GLU A 129 -4.53 -8.93 -25.29
CA GLU A 129 -4.33 -7.59 -25.86
C GLU A 129 -5.05 -6.50 -25.06
N LEU A 130 -6.02 -6.84 -24.21
CA LEU A 130 -6.65 -5.88 -23.32
C LEU A 130 -5.79 -5.70 -22.07
N GLN A 131 -5.48 -4.44 -21.77
CA GLN A 131 -4.83 -4.07 -20.52
C GLN A 131 -5.84 -3.93 -19.37
N CYS A 132 -7.08 -3.57 -19.74
CA CYS A 132 -8.18 -3.31 -18.84
C CYS A 132 -9.45 -4.02 -19.36
N PRO A 133 -10.28 -4.58 -18.47
CA PRO A 133 -10.22 -4.48 -17.01
C PRO A 133 -9.15 -5.37 -16.34
N PHE A 134 -8.74 -6.44 -17.00
CA PHE A 134 -7.67 -7.33 -16.54
C PHE A 134 -6.43 -7.19 -17.44
N PRO A 135 -5.20 -7.17 -16.90
CA PRO A 135 -4.83 -7.26 -15.47
C PRO A 135 -4.79 -5.92 -14.73
N SER A 136 -5.06 -4.78 -15.39
CA SER A 136 -4.90 -3.43 -14.80
C SER A 136 -5.69 -3.21 -13.50
N GLY A 137 -6.96 -3.64 -13.43
CA GLY A 137 -7.79 -3.46 -12.24
C GLY A 137 -7.18 -4.10 -10.99
N LEU A 138 -6.58 -5.29 -11.12
CA LEU A 138 -5.92 -5.98 -10.01
C LEU A 138 -4.56 -5.38 -9.65
N ARG A 139 -3.82 -4.85 -10.63
CA ARG A 139 -2.59 -4.08 -10.33
C ARG A 139 -2.89 -2.79 -9.57
N ALA A 140 -3.97 -2.09 -9.93
CA ALA A 140 -4.38 -0.85 -9.28
C ALA A 140 -4.67 -1.08 -7.79
N ILE A 141 -5.23 -2.24 -7.41
CA ILE A 141 -5.39 -2.65 -6.00
C ILE A 141 -4.01 -2.66 -5.31
N GLY A 142 -3.00 -3.28 -5.93
CA GLY A 142 -1.64 -3.30 -5.40
C GLY A 142 -1.04 -1.90 -5.23
N THR A 143 -1.24 -0.99 -6.20
CA THR A 143 -0.78 0.41 -6.09
C THR A 143 -1.44 1.14 -4.91
N VAL A 144 -2.75 0.96 -4.71
CA VAL A 144 -3.48 1.57 -3.58
C VAL A 144 -3.00 0.99 -2.25
N LEU A 145 -2.76 -0.32 -2.18
CA LEU A 145 -2.25 -0.99 -0.97
C LEU A 145 -0.80 -0.60 -0.65
N ASP A 146 0.06 -0.46 -1.65
CA ASP A 146 1.39 0.12 -1.50
C ASP A 146 1.28 1.54 -0.92
N ALA A 147 0.39 2.38 -1.46
CA ALA A 147 0.17 3.74 -0.96
C ALA A 147 -0.38 3.75 0.49
N GLY A 148 -1.27 2.83 0.83
CA GLY A 148 -1.76 2.64 2.20
C GLY A 148 -0.64 2.24 3.16
N SER A 149 0.25 1.35 2.73
CA SER A 149 1.45 0.98 3.50
C SER A 149 2.38 2.20 3.70
N LEU A 150 2.50 3.10 2.71
CA LEU A 150 3.30 4.35 2.78
C LEU A 150 2.81 5.24 3.90
N TYR A 151 1.49 5.37 4.00
CA TYR A 151 0.87 6.25 4.95
C TYR A 151 0.81 5.66 6.37
N ALA A 152 0.39 4.40 6.51
CA ALA A 152 0.05 3.82 7.81
C ALA A 152 1.18 2.98 8.43
N GLY A 153 2.03 2.39 7.59
CA GLY A 153 2.83 1.24 7.94
C GLY A 153 4.33 1.50 8.07
N ARG A 154 4.82 2.55 7.40
CA ARG A 154 6.24 2.93 7.34
C ARG A 154 7.19 1.83 6.83
N LEU A 155 6.68 0.78 6.18
CA LEU A 155 7.43 -0.30 5.54
C LEU A 155 6.79 -0.67 4.18
N PHE A 156 7.62 -0.98 3.18
CA PHE A 156 7.25 -1.44 1.83
C PHE A 156 7.89 -2.77 1.52
N LEU A 157 7.19 -3.54 0.70
CA LEU A 157 7.72 -4.70 0.03
C LEU A 157 7.68 -4.41 -1.46
N VAL A 158 8.86 -4.33 -2.07
CA VAL A 158 9.00 -4.00 -3.50
C VAL A 158 9.55 -5.20 -4.25
N TYR A 159 8.90 -5.56 -5.35
CA TYR A 159 9.37 -6.65 -6.20
C TYR A 159 10.78 -6.35 -6.76
N ASN A 160 11.72 -7.26 -6.49
CA ASN A 160 13.11 -7.17 -6.91
C ASN A 160 13.57 -8.39 -7.74
N GLY A 161 12.62 -9.08 -8.37
CA GLY A 161 12.90 -10.16 -9.31
C GLY A 161 12.43 -11.53 -8.83
N THR A 162 12.58 -12.51 -9.73
CA THR A 162 12.27 -13.92 -9.50
C THR A 162 13.47 -14.75 -9.93
N GLU A 163 13.96 -15.61 -9.04
CA GLU A 163 15.02 -16.56 -9.34
C GLU A 163 14.56 -17.67 -10.29
N SER A 164 15.51 -18.35 -10.93
CA SER A 164 15.22 -19.48 -11.84
C SER A 164 14.47 -20.66 -11.20
N ASN A 165 14.52 -20.78 -9.87
CA ASN A 165 13.80 -21.77 -9.08
C ASN A 165 12.36 -21.35 -8.74
N GLY A 166 11.92 -20.15 -9.15
CA GLY A 166 10.60 -19.60 -8.87
C GLY A 166 10.49 -18.80 -7.57
N THR A 167 11.57 -18.66 -6.80
CA THR A 167 11.60 -17.81 -5.60
C THR A 167 11.50 -16.35 -6.00
N VAL A 168 10.52 -15.65 -5.45
CA VAL A 168 10.28 -14.22 -5.67
C VAL A 168 10.96 -13.43 -4.57
N HIS A 169 11.68 -12.36 -4.93
CA HIS A 169 12.29 -11.45 -3.96
C HIS A 169 11.46 -10.20 -3.79
N TYR A 170 11.04 -9.93 -2.56
CA TYR A 170 10.51 -8.63 -2.17
C TYR A 170 11.51 -7.92 -1.27
N GLU A 171 12.09 -6.83 -1.76
CA GLU A 171 12.98 -5.97 -0.97
C GLU A 171 12.16 -5.20 0.06
N ILE A 172 12.69 -5.16 1.28
CA ILE A 172 12.14 -4.39 2.38
C ILE A 172 12.70 -2.97 2.27
N VAL A 173 11.78 -2.01 2.19
CA VAL A 173 12.13 -0.59 2.18
C VAL A 173 11.40 0.07 3.33
N THR A 174 12.12 0.70 4.25
CA THR A 174 11.53 1.40 5.37
C THR A 174 11.32 2.87 5.06
N ALA A 175 10.41 3.52 5.80
CA ALA A 175 10.32 4.97 5.80
C ALA A 175 11.55 5.51 6.52
N ASN A 176 12.16 6.54 5.92
CA ASN A 176 13.19 7.36 6.58
C ASN A 176 14.44 6.58 7.07
N GLY A 177 14.64 5.35 6.57
CA GLY A 177 15.75 4.48 6.97
C GLY A 177 15.63 3.97 8.41
N ALA A 178 14.39 3.81 8.89
CA ALA A 178 14.09 3.18 10.16
C ALA A 178 14.49 1.69 10.15
N ALA A 179 14.75 1.15 11.34
CA ALA A 179 15.12 -0.24 11.53
C ALA A 179 14.33 -0.84 12.71
N TYR A 180 13.96 -2.11 12.57
CA TYR A 180 13.00 -2.75 13.48
C TYR A 180 13.53 -4.09 14.01
N PRO A 181 13.25 -4.44 15.28
CA PRO A 181 13.58 -5.77 15.79
C PRO A 181 12.81 -6.86 15.04
N PRO A 182 13.47 -7.92 14.55
CA PRO A 182 12.79 -8.99 13.81
C PRO A 182 11.86 -9.83 14.70
N ASP A 183 12.09 -9.87 16.01
CA ASP A 183 11.29 -10.66 16.98
C ASP A 183 9.86 -10.16 17.13
N THR A 184 9.60 -8.89 16.81
CA THR A 184 8.29 -8.24 17.02
C THR A 184 7.45 -8.16 15.75
N LEU A 185 7.98 -8.59 14.61
CA LEU A 185 7.34 -8.47 13.30
C LEU A 185 6.92 -9.84 12.79
N PRO A 186 5.64 -10.24 12.92
CA PRO A 186 5.13 -11.43 12.23
C PRO A 186 5.09 -11.21 10.71
N ALA A 187 5.02 -12.29 9.94
CA ALA A 187 4.76 -12.22 8.51
C ALA A 187 3.73 -13.27 8.11
N THR A 188 2.79 -12.93 7.22
CA THR A 188 1.79 -13.86 6.71
C THR A 188 1.73 -13.82 5.19
N LEU A 189 1.60 -14.99 4.57
CA LEU A 189 1.24 -15.16 3.18
C LEU A 189 -0.19 -15.65 3.12
N ARG A 190 -1.02 -14.94 2.38
CA ARG A 190 -2.45 -15.20 2.26
C ARG A 190 -2.82 -15.36 0.80
N LYS A 191 -3.77 -16.24 0.51
CA LYS A 191 -4.22 -16.53 -0.86
C LYS A 191 -5.70 -16.26 -0.99
N SER A 192 -6.11 -15.54 -2.03
CA SER A 192 -7.52 -15.37 -2.34
C SER A 192 -8.17 -16.70 -2.75
N THR A 193 -9.41 -16.90 -2.33
CA THR A 193 -10.24 -18.04 -2.72
C THR A 193 -11.20 -17.64 -3.84
N PRO A 194 -11.85 -18.61 -4.51
CA PRO A 194 -12.95 -18.29 -5.43
C PRO A 194 -13.96 -17.36 -4.76
N LEU A 195 -14.32 -16.27 -5.44
CA LEU A 195 -15.30 -15.30 -4.95
C LEU A 195 -16.72 -15.61 -5.46
N GLN A 196 -16.83 -16.37 -6.56
CA GLN A 196 -18.13 -16.74 -7.10
C GLN A 196 -18.89 -17.66 -6.13
N GLY A 197 -20.17 -17.38 -5.96
CA GLY A 197 -21.07 -18.21 -5.15
C GLY A 197 -21.13 -17.88 -3.65
N SER A 198 -20.17 -17.13 -3.11
CA SER A 198 -20.27 -16.53 -1.76
C SER A 198 -20.97 -15.17 -1.76
N ASP A 199 -21.03 -14.47 -2.91
CA ASP A 199 -21.60 -13.13 -3.06
C ASP A 199 -22.73 -13.11 -4.11
N PRO A 200 -23.90 -12.49 -3.84
CA PRO A 200 -25.00 -12.41 -4.80
C PRO A 200 -24.68 -11.61 -6.08
N ILE A 201 -23.64 -10.79 -6.09
CA ILE A 201 -23.20 -9.99 -7.26
C ILE A 201 -22.48 -10.86 -8.30
N LEU A 202 -21.79 -11.93 -7.88
CA LEU A 202 -21.11 -12.90 -8.77
C LEU A 202 -21.70 -14.32 -8.58
N PRO A 203 -22.69 -14.73 -9.41
CA PRO A 203 -23.34 -16.03 -9.30
C PRO A 203 -22.36 -17.20 -9.40
N ALA A 204 -22.58 -18.24 -8.61
CA ALA A 204 -21.76 -19.45 -8.60
C ALA A 204 -21.62 -20.06 -10.02
N GLY A 205 -20.39 -20.25 -10.48
CA GLY A 205 -20.06 -20.93 -11.73
C GLY A 205 -20.29 -20.11 -13.01
N ALA A 206 -20.71 -18.85 -12.91
CA ALA A 206 -20.83 -17.95 -14.05
C ALA A 206 -19.48 -17.27 -14.34
N PRO A 207 -18.96 -17.28 -15.58
CA PRO A 207 -17.65 -16.70 -15.86
C PRO A 207 -17.63 -15.17 -15.68
N ILE A 208 -16.49 -14.64 -15.25
CA ILE A 208 -16.18 -13.20 -15.29
C ILE A 208 -15.88 -12.86 -16.75
N ASP A 209 -16.93 -12.53 -17.51
CA ASP A 209 -16.90 -12.47 -18.97
C ASP A 209 -17.36 -11.14 -19.55
N SER A 210 -17.55 -10.13 -18.70
CA SER A 210 -18.00 -8.81 -19.09
C SER A 210 -17.27 -7.73 -18.33
N PHE A 211 -17.25 -6.51 -18.88
CA PHE A 211 -16.60 -5.39 -18.23
C PHE A 211 -17.16 -5.14 -16.82
N ALA A 212 -18.49 -5.14 -16.67
CA ALA A 212 -19.17 -4.97 -15.40
C ALA A 212 -18.76 -6.06 -14.38
N ARG A 213 -18.76 -7.34 -14.78
CA ARG A 213 -18.35 -8.44 -13.89
C ARG A 213 -16.89 -8.34 -13.45
N TRP A 214 -16.01 -7.86 -14.33
CA TRP A 214 -14.61 -7.61 -13.97
C TRP A 214 -14.47 -6.47 -12.95
N ILE A 215 -15.31 -5.43 -13.03
CA ILE A 215 -15.35 -4.36 -12.03
C ILE A 215 -15.84 -4.90 -10.69
N ASP A 216 -16.94 -5.67 -10.68
CA ASP A 216 -17.47 -6.29 -9.47
C ASP A 216 -16.45 -7.22 -8.81
N PHE A 217 -15.79 -8.06 -9.61
CA PHE A 217 -14.70 -8.92 -9.16
C PHE A 217 -13.54 -8.12 -8.56
N GLY A 218 -13.10 -7.05 -9.23
CA GLY A 218 -12.04 -6.17 -8.71
C GLY A 218 -12.43 -5.51 -7.38
N GLY A 219 -13.67 -5.05 -7.25
CA GLY A 219 -14.21 -4.49 -6.00
C GLY A 219 -14.19 -5.49 -4.85
N LEU A 220 -14.63 -6.73 -5.09
CA LEU A 220 -14.60 -7.79 -4.08
C LEU A 220 -13.16 -8.21 -3.73
N GLN A 221 -12.27 -8.30 -4.71
CA GLN A 221 -10.84 -8.55 -4.47
C GLN A 221 -10.22 -7.44 -3.60
N TYR A 222 -10.56 -6.17 -3.86
CA TYR A 222 -10.10 -5.04 -3.07
C TYR A 222 -10.61 -5.12 -1.63
N LEU A 223 -11.91 -5.38 -1.43
CA LEU A 223 -12.50 -5.53 -0.10
C LEU A 223 -11.91 -6.73 0.67
N GLY A 224 -11.60 -7.83 -0.02
CA GLY A 224 -10.95 -8.99 0.58
C GLY A 224 -9.50 -8.70 0.99
N ALA A 225 -8.75 -8.00 0.15
CA ALA A 225 -7.39 -7.55 0.47
C ALA A 225 -7.35 -6.55 1.64
N LEU A 226 -8.43 -5.76 1.86
CA LEU A 226 -8.56 -4.90 3.03
C LEU A 226 -9.05 -5.63 4.30
N GLY A 227 -9.44 -6.91 4.22
CA GLY A 227 -10.01 -7.65 5.34
C GLY A 227 -11.43 -7.19 5.75
N ALA A 228 -12.10 -6.37 4.94
CA ALA A 228 -13.36 -5.72 5.31
C ALA A 228 -14.61 -6.60 5.12
N TYR A 229 -14.55 -7.58 4.21
CA TYR A 229 -15.71 -8.42 3.84
C TYR A 229 -15.37 -9.91 3.74
N SER A 230 -14.13 -10.26 3.37
CA SER A 230 -13.64 -11.65 3.33
C SER A 230 -12.10 -11.64 3.37
N GLU A 231 -11.52 -11.84 4.54
CA GLU A 231 -10.06 -11.86 4.69
C GLU A 231 -9.48 -13.07 3.94
N PHE A 232 -8.42 -12.84 3.16
CA PHE A 232 -7.74 -13.95 2.47
C PHE A 232 -7.17 -14.94 3.51
N PRO A 233 -7.45 -16.25 3.38
CA PRO A 233 -6.92 -17.24 4.31
C PRO A 233 -5.39 -17.26 4.30
N ILE A 234 -4.80 -17.41 5.49
CA ILE A 234 -3.37 -17.62 5.68
C ILE A 234 -3.01 -19.00 5.13
N VAL A 235 -2.06 -19.02 4.19
CA VAL A 235 -1.49 -20.25 3.61
C VAL A 235 -0.11 -20.56 4.17
N ASP A 236 0.60 -19.55 4.68
CA ASP A 236 1.85 -19.71 5.42
C ASP A 236 2.09 -18.50 6.32
N GLU A 237 2.83 -18.69 7.41
CA GLU A 237 3.13 -17.62 8.35
C GLU A 237 4.45 -17.81 9.10
N MET A 238 4.95 -16.70 9.62
CA MET A 238 6.04 -16.59 10.57
C MET A 238 5.50 -15.82 11.78
N SER A 239 5.60 -16.39 12.98
CA SER A 239 5.24 -15.69 14.22
C SER A 239 6.11 -14.47 14.47
N SER A 240 7.36 -14.50 13.97
CA SER A 240 8.28 -13.37 13.90
C SER A 240 9.25 -13.57 12.73
N LEU A 241 9.77 -12.48 12.15
CA LEU A 241 10.79 -12.53 11.11
C LEU A 241 12.11 -13.16 11.63
N ALA A 242 12.34 -13.12 12.93
CA ALA A 242 13.50 -13.76 13.58
C ALA A 242 13.52 -15.29 13.43
N ALA A 243 12.37 -15.93 13.16
CA ALA A 243 12.33 -17.36 12.80
C ALA A 243 13.14 -17.67 11.53
N GLY A 244 13.39 -16.67 10.68
CA GLY A 244 14.15 -16.77 9.43
C GLY A 244 13.41 -17.49 8.30
N ILE A 245 12.66 -18.54 8.60
CA ILE A 245 11.83 -19.28 7.65
C ILE A 245 10.50 -19.66 8.28
N SER A 246 9.45 -19.59 7.48
CA SER A 246 8.10 -20.08 7.83
C SER A 246 8.04 -21.60 7.93
N ARG A 247 6.99 -22.11 8.59
CA ARG A 247 6.81 -23.55 8.80
C ARG A 247 6.66 -24.32 7.49
N ASN A 248 5.97 -23.78 6.50
CA ASN A 248 5.80 -24.45 5.20
C ASN A 248 6.89 -24.07 4.20
N GLY A 249 7.84 -23.20 4.56
CA GLY A 249 8.96 -22.79 3.72
C GLY A 249 8.59 -21.86 2.57
N SER A 250 7.37 -21.32 2.55
CA SER A 250 6.92 -20.39 1.50
C SER A 250 7.44 -18.98 1.72
N LEU A 251 7.77 -18.64 2.97
CA LEU A 251 8.37 -17.36 3.36
C LEU A 251 9.75 -17.57 3.99
N ARG A 252 10.71 -16.71 3.64
CA ARG A 252 12.02 -16.64 4.25
C ARG A 252 12.49 -15.19 4.38
N PHE A 253 12.79 -14.75 5.60
CA PHE A 253 13.44 -13.47 5.86
C PHE A 253 14.94 -13.59 5.63
N VAL A 254 15.52 -12.58 4.96
CA VAL A 254 16.95 -12.49 4.69
C VAL A 254 17.45 -11.13 5.15
N ASP A 255 18.11 -11.11 6.30
CA ASP A 255 18.95 -10.00 6.76
C ASP A 255 20.20 -9.97 5.87
N ALA A 256 20.14 -9.17 4.80
CA ALA A 256 21.16 -9.17 3.76
C ALA A 256 22.38 -8.35 4.18
N ASN A 257 22.16 -7.31 4.99
CA ASN A 257 23.21 -6.41 5.46
C ASN A 257 23.85 -6.89 6.79
N ARG A 258 23.29 -7.92 7.43
CA ARG A 258 23.75 -8.62 8.64
C ARG A 258 23.80 -7.74 9.88
N ASN A 259 22.84 -6.82 10.02
CA ASN A 259 22.77 -5.92 11.17
C ASN A 259 21.84 -6.43 12.29
N GLY A 260 21.16 -7.57 12.09
CA GLY A 260 20.24 -8.17 13.06
C GLY A 260 18.91 -7.43 13.21
N LEU A 261 18.60 -6.51 12.30
CA LEU A 261 17.38 -5.72 12.27
C LEU A 261 16.61 -6.01 10.97
N VAL A 262 15.40 -5.48 10.87
CA VAL A 262 14.58 -5.46 9.66
C VAL A 262 14.60 -4.03 9.14
N ASP A 263 15.39 -3.79 8.10
CA ASP A 263 15.55 -2.47 7.51
C ASP A 263 15.85 -2.49 6.01
N ASP A 264 16.34 -1.37 5.50
CA ASP A 264 16.64 -1.18 4.09
C ASP A 264 17.75 -2.12 3.61
N GLY A 265 17.48 -2.81 2.50
CA GLY A 265 18.41 -3.75 1.88
C GLY A 265 18.16 -5.19 2.30
N ASP A 266 17.30 -5.43 3.30
CA ASP A 266 16.78 -6.75 3.60
C ASP A 266 15.70 -7.17 2.61
N ARG A 267 15.35 -8.45 2.64
CA ARG A 267 14.29 -8.96 1.77
C ARG A 267 13.50 -10.09 2.40
N LEU A 268 12.29 -10.25 1.88
CA LEU A 268 11.44 -11.40 2.13
C LEU A 268 11.36 -12.22 0.83
N ASP A 269 11.93 -13.42 0.87
CA ASP A 269 11.88 -14.39 -0.21
C ASP A 269 10.56 -15.17 -0.11
N VAL A 270 9.84 -15.27 -1.23
CA VAL A 270 8.51 -15.88 -1.31
C VAL A 270 8.46 -16.95 -2.38
N ASN A 271 8.12 -18.18 -1.99
CA ASN A 271 7.89 -19.29 -2.89
C ASN A 271 6.38 -19.43 -3.14
N LEU A 272 5.93 -18.91 -4.28
CA LEU A 272 4.54 -19.03 -4.70
C LEU A 272 4.31 -20.36 -5.42
N ALA A 273 3.15 -20.98 -5.19
CA ALA A 273 2.76 -22.15 -5.94
C ALA A 273 2.66 -21.80 -7.44
N ALA A 274 3.22 -22.67 -8.29
CA ALA A 274 3.06 -22.54 -9.73
C ALA A 274 1.56 -22.61 -10.09
N THR A 275 1.11 -21.70 -10.96
CA THR A 275 -0.31 -21.65 -11.38
C THR A 275 -0.71 -22.84 -12.27
N GLY A 276 0.26 -23.60 -12.77
CA GLY A 276 0.06 -24.87 -13.47
C GLY A 276 -0.49 -24.77 -14.89
N SER A 277 -0.79 -23.56 -15.38
CA SER A 277 -1.23 -23.34 -16.77
C SER A 277 -0.89 -21.93 -17.26
N SER A 278 -0.90 -21.74 -18.59
CA SER A 278 -0.69 -20.43 -19.23
C SER A 278 -1.86 -19.45 -19.10
N THR A 279 -2.98 -19.88 -18.51
CA THR A 279 -4.20 -19.06 -18.35
C THR A 279 -4.74 -19.03 -16.91
N THR A 280 -3.95 -19.52 -15.95
CA THR A 280 -4.29 -19.47 -14.53
C THR A 280 -3.57 -18.32 -13.84
N TRP A 281 -4.30 -17.58 -13.03
CA TRP A 281 -3.80 -16.52 -12.16
C TRP A 281 -4.30 -16.70 -10.74
N ASP A 282 -3.44 -16.39 -9.78
CA ASP A 282 -3.74 -16.39 -8.36
C ASP A 282 -3.40 -15.01 -7.78
N THR A 283 -4.20 -14.53 -6.82
CA THR A 283 -3.90 -13.34 -6.04
C THR A 283 -3.48 -13.73 -4.63
N TYR A 284 -2.34 -13.19 -4.22
CA TYR A 284 -1.82 -13.35 -2.87
C TYR A 284 -1.72 -11.99 -2.18
N GLN A 285 -1.75 -12.02 -0.86
CA GLN A 285 -1.43 -10.89 -0.02
C GLN A 285 -0.30 -11.29 0.92
N LEU A 286 0.79 -10.55 0.85
CA LEU A 286 1.95 -10.72 1.71
C LEU A 286 1.97 -9.59 2.73
N ILE A 287 1.99 -9.93 4.01
CA ILE A 287 1.88 -8.96 5.11
C ILE A 287 3.09 -9.14 6.03
N ILE A 288 3.72 -8.04 6.40
CA ILE A 288 4.62 -7.95 7.57
C ILE A 288 3.91 -7.10 8.63
N GLY A 289 3.92 -7.56 9.87
CA GLY A 289 3.11 -6.96 10.94
C GLY A 289 1.62 -7.28 10.77
N GLY A 290 0.76 -6.35 11.18
CA GLY A 290 -0.69 -6.45 11.06
C GLY A 290 -1.32 -5.19 10.47
N LEU A 291 -1.96 -5.36 9.31
CA LEU A 291 -2.87 -4.39 8.72
C LEU A 291 -4.30 -4.94 8.81
N PHE A 292 -5.21 -4.10 9.27
CA PHE A 292 -6.67 -4.25 9.17
C PHE A 292 -7.40 -5.43 9.85
N ALA A 293 -6.76 -6.47 10.45
CA ALA A 293 -7.53 -7.46 11.25
C ALA A 293 -6.80 -8.34 12.29
N ALA A 294 -5.47 -8.55 12.27
CA ALA A 294 -4.77 -9.35 13.31
C ALA A 294 -3.23 -9.23 13.24
N PRO A 295 -2.51 -9.54 14.34
CA PRO A 295 -2.44 -8.69 15.52
C PRO A 295 -1.92 -7.30 15.14
N GLU A 296 -2.51 -6.27 15.73
CA GLU A 296 -2.08 -4.89 15.59
C GLU A 296 -0.58 -4.75 15.89
N THR A 297 0.24 -4.34 14.93
CA THR A 297 1.67 -4.04 15.18
C THR A 297 1.94 -2.55 14.95
N TYR A 298 3.03 -2.04 15.51
CA TYR A 298 3.42 -0.64 15.40
C TYR A 298 3.93 -0.25 14.00
N VAL A 299 4.30 -1.24 13.19
CA VAL A 299 4.70 -1.15 11.77
C VAL A 299 3.96 -2.23 11.03
N ALA A 300 3.50 -1.92 9.82
CA ALA A 300 2.81 -2.88 8.99
C ALA A 300 3.12 -2.63 7.52
N CYS A 301 3.08 -3.67 6.70
CA CYS A 301 3.15 -3.55 5.26
C CYS A 301 2.26 -4.62 4.64
N THR A 302 1.57 -4.27 3.56
CA THR A 302 0.85 -5.23 2.74
C THR A 302 1.29 -5.11 1.29
N ARG A 303 1.60 -6.25 0.66
CA ARG A 303 1.87 -6.37 -0.76
C ARG A 303 0.84 -7.27 -1.41
N PHE A 304 0.09 -6.71 -2.35
CA PHE A 304 -0.80 -7.48 -3.21
C PHE A 304 -0.01 -8.05 -4.39
N ILE A 305 -0.09 -9.36 -4.60
CA ILE A 305 0.67 -10.09 -5.61
C ILE A 305 -0.30 -10.71 -6.60
N LEU A 306 -0.23 -10.28 -7.85
CA LEU A 306 -0.93 -10.94 -8.96
C LEU A 306 0.01 -11.96 -9.60
N ASN A 307 -0.09 -13.22 -9.18
CA ASN A 307 0.75 -14.31 -9.65
C ASN A 307 0.15 -14.98 -10.90
N GLY A 308 0.86 -14.94 -12.02
CA GLY A 308 0.44 -15.55 -13.27
C GLY A 308 1.38 -16.66 -13.75
N PRO A 309 1.27 -17.07 -15.01
CA PRO A 309 2.04 -18.17 -15.58
C PRO A 309 3.56 -18.00 -15.56
N MET A 310 4.05 -16.76 -15.55
CA MET A 310 5.48 -16.43 -15.50
C MET A 310 5.90 -15.89 -14.13
N GLY A 311 5.10 -16.16 -13.09
CA GLY A 311 5.29 -15.60 -11.74
C GLY A 311 4.50 -14.30 -11.53
N PRO A 312 4.86 -13.51 -10.50
CA PRO A 312 4.23 -12.23 -10.20
C PRO A 312 4.28 -11.27 -11.39
N PHE A 313 3.16 -10.62 -11.70
CA PHE A 313 3.10 -9.56 -12.68
C PHE A 313 3.24 -8.20 -12.02
N ASP A 314 4.43 -7.61 -12.12
CA ASP A 314 4.86 -6.48 -11.30
C ASP A 314 5.85 -5.57 -12.03
N ILE A 315 6.12 -4.39 -11.47
CA ILE A 315 7.14 -3.44 -11.94
C ILE A 315 8.37 -3.54 -11.02
N PRO A 316 9.53 -3.99 -11.54
CA PRO A 316 10.77 -4.05 -10.77
C PRO A 316 11.18 -2.70 -10.18
N LEU A 317 11.79 -2.70 -9.00
CA LEU A 317 12.29 -1.50 -8.32
C LEU A 317 13.12 -0.57 -9.24
N PRO A 318 14.08 -1.05 -10.06
CA PRO A 318 14.89 -0.17 -10.93
C PRO A 318 14.09 0.56 -12.02
N GLU A 319 12.88 0.09 -12.31
CA GLU A 319 12.06 0.55 -13.44
C GLU A 319 10.92 1.47 -12.99
N ARG A 320 10.76 1.68 -11.67
CA ARG A 320 9.78 2.63 -11.12
C ARG A 320 10.17 4.06 -11.50
N ARG A 321 9.19 4.84 -11.99
CA ARG A 321 9.41 6.22 -12.46
C ARG A 321 9.09 7.29 -11.43
N ASP A 322 8.27 6.96 -10.44
CA ASP A 322 7.91 7.91 -9.38
C ASP A 322 9.12 8.12 -8.48
N SER A 323 9.63 9.35 -8.49
CA SER A 323 10.77 9.76 -7.68
C SER A 323 10.36 9.86 -6.22
N HIS A 324 10.98 9.07 -5.35
CA HIS A 324 10.83 9.21 -3.90
C HIS A 324 12.16 9.20 -3.19
N VAL A 325 12.24 10.01 -2.14
CA VAL A 325 13.40 10.12 -1.25
C VAL A 325 13.01 9.73 0.17
N LYS A 326 13.98 9.20 0.91
CA LYS A 326 13.93 9.03 2.36
C LYS A 326 14.56 10.25 2.99
N LEU A 327 13.94 10.74 4.05
CA LEU A 327 14.47 11.80 4.88
C LEU A 327 14.81 11.17 6.22
N ARG A 328 16.10 10.97 6.50
CA ARG A 328 16.54 10.31 7.73
C ARG A 328 16.93 11.36 8.76
N TYR A 329 16.44 11.24 9.98
CA TYR A 329 16.88 12.06 11.11
C TYR A 329 18.06 11.39 11.85
N PRO A 330 19.32 11.81 11.63
CA PRO A 330 20.48 11.29 12.37
C PRO A 330 20.60 11.83 13.81
N GLY A 331 19.95 12.95 14.15
CA GLY A 331 20.04 13.55 15.49
C GLY A 331 20.11 15.07 15.51
N ASP A 332 20.18 15.61 16.72
CA ASP A 332 20.37 17.03 16.98
C ASP A 332 21.79 17.34 17.44
N THR A 333 22.25 18.55 17.12
CA THR A 333 23.38 19.17 17.80
C THR A 333 22.88 20.13 18.87
N PHE A 334 23.45 19.99 20.07
CA PHE A 334 23.06 20.72 21.28
C PHE A 334 23.79 22.07 21.37
N GLY A 335 23.05 23.10 21.77
CA GLY A 335 23.53 24.46 22.03
C GLY A 335 22.52 25.24 22.89
N THR A 336 22.57 26.57 22.85
CA THR A 336 21.50 27.41 23.46
C THR A 336 20.15 27.21 22.77
N THR A 337 20.18 26.88 21.48
CA THR A 337 19.09 26.32 20.70
C THR A 337 19.57 25.02 20.03
N PHE A 338 18.64 24.25 19.51
CA PHE A 338 18.89 22.97 18.86
C PHE A 338 18.97 23.14 17.34
N THR A 339 19.80 22.31 16.73
CA THR A 339 19.85 22.15 15.27
C THR A 339 19.64 20.70 14.92
N SER A 340 18.55 20.40 14.22
CA SER A 340 18.27 19.08 13.67
C SER A 340 18.93 18.93 12.31
N ARG A 341 19.57 17.77 12.11
CA ARG A 341 20.10 17.34 10.81
C ARG A 341 19.13 16.32 10.22
N ILE A 342 18.89 16.41 8.91
CA ILE A 342 18.08 15.44 8.15
C ILE A 342 18.85 15.09 6.88
N ASP A 343 19.26 13.84 6.76
CA ASP A 343 19.98 13.32 5.59
C ASP A 343 18.99 12.86 4.52
N VAL A 344 19.31 13.13 3.26
CA VAL A 344 18.52 12.67 2.11
C VAL A 344 19.11 11.35 1.61
N ARG A 345 18.23 10.40 1.27
CA ARG A 345 18.62 9.16 0.57
C ARG A 345 17.61 8.84 -0.53
N PRO A 346 18.01 8.21 -1.64
CA PRO A 346 17.09 7.64 -2.60
C PRO A 346 16.19 6.58 -1.95
N ARG A 347 14.91 6.55 -2.35
CA ARG A 347 13.97 5.49 -1.97
C ARG A 347 13.62 4.62 -3.16
N PHE A 348 13.06 5.22 -4.20
CA PHE A 348 12.72 4.57 -5.46
C PHE A 348 12.64 5.62 -6.57
N GLY A 349 12.81 5.16 -7.81
CA GLY A 349 12.85 6.03 -8.97
C GLY A 349 14.08 6.92 -9.05
N PRO A 350 14.15 7.78 -10.08
CA PRO A 350 15.26 8.72 -10.24
C PRO A 350 15.22 9.79 -9.15
N ALA A 351 16.39 10.29 -8.74
CA ALA A 351 16.44 11.44 -7.85
C ALA A 351 15.81 12.68 -8.52
N PRO A 352 14.86 13.35 -7.88
CA PRO A 352 14.19 14.51 -8.45
C PRO A 352 15.16 15.70 -8.50
N ALA A 353 14.99 16.59 -9.47
CA ALA A 353 15.78 17.82 -9.53
C ALA A 353 15.37 18.76 -8.38
N ILE A 354 16.34 19.35 -7.69
CA ILE A 354 16.08 20.28 -6.57
C ILE A 354 15.21 21.46 -7.02
N SER A 355 15.34 21.90 -8.27
CA SER A 355 14.52 22.96 -8.87
C SER A 355 13.04 22.63 -8.98
N ASP A 356 12.69 21.35 -9.00
CA ASP A 356 11.34 20.88 -9.32
C ASP A 356 10.59 20.44 -8.05
N VAL A 357 11.28 20.39 -6.90
CA VAL A 357 10.73 19.95 -5.63
C VAL A 357 10.28 21.16 -4.80
N ARG A 358 9.03 21.12 -4.39
CA ARG A 358 8.42 22.02 -3.41
C ARG A 358 8.55 21.44 -2.01
N PHE A 359 8.70 22.29 -1.01
CA PHE A 359 8.68 21.90 0.39
C PHE A 359 7.56 22.60 1.14
N PHE A 360 7.09 21.93 2.18
CA PHE A 360 6.29 22.48 3.26
C PHE A 360 6.95 22.09 4.59
N VAL A 361 7.16 23.05 5.48
CA VAL A 361 7.72 22.81 6.81
C VAL A 361 6.82 23.41 7.87
N GLN A 362 6.60 22.68 8.96
CA GLN A 362 5.92 23.15 10.15
C GLN A 362 6.82 22.89 11.36
N ALA A 363 7.08 23.91 12.17
CA ALA A 363 7.93 23.81 13.36
C ALA A 363 7.40 24.72 14.47
N GLY A 364 7.06 24.15 15.62
CA GLY A 364 6.73 24.92 16.83
C GLY A 364 5.61 25.94 16.63
N GLY A 365 4.54 25.55 15.93
CA GLY A 365 3.37 26.40 15.66
C GLY A 365 3.54 27.42 14.52
N SER A 366 4.70 27.47 13.87
CA SER A 366 4.91 28.25 12.64
C SER A 366 5.07 27.33 11.43
N SER A 367 4.87 27.85 10.21
CA SER A 367 4.98 27.10 8.96
C SER A 367 5.58 27.93 7.83
N GLY A 368 6.23 27.27 6.89
CA GLY A 368 6.77 27.86 5.67
C GLY A 368 6.66 26.90 4.49
N ASN A 369 6.73 27.44 3.27
CA ASN A 369 6.73 26.65 2.04
C ASN A 369 7.50 27.40 0.93
N GLY A 370 7.81 26.67 -0.14
CA GLY A 370 8.48 27.21 -1.33
C GLY A 370 9.02 26.09 -2.20
N THR A 371 9.87 26.44 -3.16
CA THR A 371 10.70 25.48 -3.89
C THR A 371 12.00 25.27 -3.13
N LEU A 372 12.62 24.09 -3.21
CA LEU A 372 13.91 23.84 -2.53
C LEU A 372 15.01 24.84 -2.94
N SER A 373 14.96 25.36 -4.17
CA SER A 373 15.84 26.45 -4.63
C SER A 373 15.66 27.78 -3.88
N ASN A 374 14.60 27.94 -3.09
CA ASN A 374 14.40 29.13 -2.25
C ASN A 374 15.03 28.99 -0.85
N LEU A 375 15.58 27.82 -0.50
CA LEU A 375 16.27 27.65 0.78
C LEU A 375 17.63 28.37 0.76
N PRO A 376 18.07 28.96 1.89
CA PRO A 376 17.46 28.89 3.21
C PRO A 376 16.28 29.84 3.42
N ILE A 377 15.36 29.47 4.31
CA ILE A 377 14.27 30.34 4.79
C ILE A 377 14.30 30.46 6.32
N SER A 378 13.65 31.50 6.83
CA SER A 378 13.35 31.66 8.26
C SER A 378 11.84 31.78 8.48
N LEU A 379 11.33 31.04 9.45
CA LEU A 379 9.95 31.09 9.92
C LEU A 379 9.74 32.29 10.86
N SER A 380 8.48 32.66 11.07
CA SER A 380 8.12 33.80 11.92
C SER A 380 8.53 33.66 13.39
N ASN A 381 8.76 32.42 13.86
CA ASN A 381 9.22 32.13 15.22
C ASN A 381 10.75 32.02 15.33
N GLY A 382 11.51 32.37 14.29
CA GLY A 382 12.98 32.36 14.31
C GLY A 382 13.62 31.02 13.96
N VAL A 383 12.84 29.95 13.74
CA VAL A 383 13.34 28.67 13.20
C VAL A 383 13.76 28.87 11.74
N SER A 384 14.90 28.34 11.34
CA SER A 384 15.35 28.35 9.95
C SER A 384 15.43 26.95 9.36
N LEU A 385 15.17 26.84 8.07
CA LEU A 385 15.36 25.62 7.28
C LEU A 385 16.33 25.92 6.14
N SER A 386 17.30 25.05 5.93
CA SER A 386 18.27 25.12 4.83
C SER A 386 18.51 23.74 4.23
N LEU A 387 18.91 23.69 2.95
CA LEU A 387 19.34 22.50 2.24
C LEU A 387 20.76 22.73 1.74
N THR A 388 21.63 21.73 1.92
CA THR A 388 22.97 21.68 1.33
C THR A 388 22.99 20.58 0.30
N ASP A 389 23.17 20.94 -0.97
CA ASP A 389 23.55 20.02 -2.05
C ASP A 389 25.07 19.80 -1.95
N ALA A 390 25.48 18.74 -1.25
CA ALA A 390 26.89 18.54 -0.91
C ALA A 390 27.71 17.99 -2.08
N ASN A 391 27.07 17.29 -3.01
CA ASN A 391 27.72 16.69 -4.16
C ASN A 391 27.65 17.58 -5.43
N GLY A 392 26.85 18.64 -5.39
CA GLY A 392 26.73 19.68 -6.41
C GLY A 392 26.05 19.22 -7.70
N ASN A 393 25.27 18.13 -7.65
CA ASN A 393 24.68 17.53 -8.85
C ASN A 393 23.27 18.08 -9.17
N GLY A 394 22.71 18.94 -8.31
CA GLY A 394 21.40 19.57 -8.49
C GLY A 394 20.21 18.60 -8.36
N ARG A 395 20.45 17.37 -7.87
CA ARG A 395 19.45 16.33 -7.62
C ARG A 395 19.32 16.13 -6.12
N LEU A 396 18.11 15.84 -5.67
CA LEU A 396 17.82 15.55 -4.27
C LEU A 396 18.15 14.09 -3.96
N ASP A 397 19.37 13.80 -3.51
CA ASP A 397 19.86 12.43 -3.34
C ASP A 397 20.87 12.22 -2.19
N SER A 398 21.53 11.06 -2.20
CA SER A 398 22.52 10.67 -1.20
C SER A 398 23.69 11.66 -1.19
N GLY A 399 23.82 12.38 -0.08
CA GLY A 399 24.84 13.40 0.11
C GLY A 399 24.21 14.73 0.51
N ASP A 400 22.95 14.94 0.15
CA ASP A 400 22.23 16.15 0.53
C ASP A 400 21.74 16.10 1.96
N MET A 401 21.60 17.29 2.53
CA MET A 401 21.24 17.43 3.93
C MET A 401 20.40 18.67 4.16
N PHE A 402 19.26 18.49 4.83
CA PHE A 402 18.54 19.59 5.44
C PHE A 402 19.07 19.90 6.84
N ARG A 403 19.08 21.18 7.19
CA ARG A 403 19.30 21.65 8.57
C ARG A 403 18.14 22.51 9.00
N ALA A 404 17.51 22.13 10.10
CA ALA A 404 16.52 22.94 10.80
C ALA A 404 17.16 23.49 12.09
N ALA A 405 17.32 24.80 12.20
CA ALA A 405 18.03 25.44 13.31
C ALA A 405 17.15 26.44 14.07
N GLY A 406 17.59 26.86 15.25
CA GLY A 406 16.81 27.76 16.12
C GLY A 406 15.67 27.06 16.83
N LEU A 407 15.73 25.74 16.96
CA LEU A 407 14.67 24.95 17.58
C LEU A 407 14.81 24.94 19.11
N SER A 408 13.69 24.94 19.82
CA SER A 408 13.65 24.63 21.26
C SER A 408 13.60 23.12 21.48
N ASN A 409 14.04 22.64 22.64
CA ASN A 409 13.85 21.25 23.02
C ASN A 409 12.37 20.87 22.91
N ARG A 410 12.06 19.64 22.48
CA ARG A 410 10.69 19.12 22.34
C ARG A 410 9.82 19.83 21.30
N THR A 411 10.42 20.62 20.41
CA THR A 411 9.68 21.19 19.27
C THR A 411 9.34 20.07 18.27
N SER A 412 8.06 19.87 18.01
CA SER A 412 7.62 19.03 16.89
C SER A 412 7.87 19.72 15.57
N VAL A 413 8.47 18.99 14.63
CA VAL A 413 8.78 19.46 13.28
C VAL A 413 8.27 18.45 12.26
N THR A 414 7.70 18.95 11.16
CA THR A 414 7.35 18.14 9.99
C THR A 414 7.89 18.82 8.75
N LEU A 415 8.51 18.05 7.87
CA LEU A 415 8.98 18.45 6.56
C LEU A 415 8.33 17.53 5.53
N SER A 416 7.65 18.11 4.56
CA SER A 416 7.02 17.40 3.44
C SER A 416 7.54 17.95 2.12
N LEU A 417 7.85 17.06 1.20
CA LEU A 417 8.40 17.35 -0.12
C LEU A 417 7.44 16.86 -1.19
N ALA A 418 7.22 17.67 -2.21
CA ALA A 418 6.36 17.34 -3.32
C ALA A 418 6.97 17.78 -4.65
N GLN A 419 6.85 16.94 -5.67
CA GLN A 419 7.15 17.29 -7.06
C GLN A 419 5.84 17.21 -7.83
N ASP A 420 5.52 18.27 -8.57
CA ASP A 420 4.19 18.46 -9.13
C ASP A 420 3.12 18.25 -8.04
N ASN A 421 2.13 17.39 -8.25
CA ASN A 421 1.07 17.09 -7.27
C ASN A 421 1.30 15.79 -6.49
N ALA A 422 2.50 15.21 -6.54
CA ALA A 422 2.84 13.98 -5.85
C ALA A 422 3.77 14.24 -4.65
N SER A 423 3.52 13.54 -3.54
CA SER A 423 4.47 13.50 -2.42
C SER A 423 5.72 12.73 -2.84
N VAL A 424 6.89 13.29 -2.58
CA VAL A 424 8.20 12.72 -2.91
C VAL A 424 8.93 12.23 -1.65
N GLY A 425 8.64 12.82 -0.49
CA GLY A 425 9.19 12.38 0.78
C GLY A 425 8.69 13.23 1.93
N ASP A 426 8.61 12.64 3.11
CA ASP A 426 8.16 13.33 4.31
C ASP A 426 8.84 12.76 5.56
N ILE A 427 9.01 13.62 6.56
CA ILE A 427 9.49 13.24 7.87
C ILE A 427 8.84 14.12 8.93
N SER A 428 8.46 13.51 10.04
CA SER A 428 8.12 14.19 11.28
C SER A 428 9.09 13.74 12.36
N TRP A 429 9.57 14.69 13.16
CA TRP A 429 10.43 14.38 14.30
C TRP A 429 10.17 15.36 15.44
N VAL A 430 10.67 15.00 16.62
CA VAL A 430 10.68 15.88 17.77
C VAL A 430 12.10 16.08 18.27
N VAL A 431 12.46 17.35 18.47
CA VAL A 431 13.79 17.76 18.95
C VAL A 431 14.08 17.15 20.33
N GLY A 432 15.28 16.60 20.49
CA GLY A 432 15.74 15.87 21.66
C GLY A 432 15.30 14.40 21.70
N TYR A 433 14.58 13.94 20.67
CA TYR A 433 14.00 12.60 20.63
C TYR A 433 14.21 11.87 19.30
N GLY A 434 13.83 12.52 18.20
CA GLY A 434 13.85 11.96 16.85
C GLY A 434 12.47 11.64 16.32
N GLU A 435 12.40 10.71 15.37
CA GLU A 435 11.17 10.38 14.65
C GLU A 435 10.23 9.56 15.56
N PRO A 436 9.02 10.06 15.89
CA PRO A 436 8.02 9.27 16.59
C PRO A 436 7.46 8.21 15.67
N ILE A 437 7.28 7.01 16.19
CA ILE A 437 6.71 5.89 15.46
C ILE A 437 5.18 6.00 15.50
N GLY A 438 4.57 5.98 14.31
CA GLY A 438 3.26 6.60 14.07
C GLY A 438 2.10 6.05 14.87
N ARG A 439 2.11 4.76 15.23
CA ARG A 439 1.02 4.13 15.99
C ARG A 439 1.46 3.78 17.41
N VAL A 440 0.77 4.38 18.36
CA VAL A 440 0.90 4.09 19.79
C VAL A 440 -0.24 3.17 20.22
N PRO A 441 0.02 2.12 21.02
CA PRO A 441 -1.02 1.22 21.48
C PRO A 441 -1.99 1.88 22.46
N THR A 442 -3.21 1.35 22.49
CA THR A 442 -4.09 1.63 23.62
C THR A 442 -3.51 0.91 24.82
N LEU A 443 -3.25 1.66 25.89
CA LEU A 443 -2.75 1.13 27.14
C LEU A 443 -3.90 1.03 28.14
N THR A 444 -4.17 -0.19 28.60
CA THR A 444 -5.17 -0.44 29.64
C THR A 444 -4.50 -0.98 30.89
N PHE A 445 -5.16 -0.83 32.03
CA PHE A 445 -4.62 -1.23 33.32
C PHE A 445 -5.65 -2.01 34.11
N THR A 446 -5.20 -3.10 34.73
CA THR A 446 -5.97 -3.81 35.75
C THR A 446 -5.49 -3.36 37.11
N THR A 447 -6.34 -2.65 37.85
CA THR A 447 -6.03 -2.13 39.19
C THR A 447 -6.51 -3.10 40.27
N GLN A 448 -5.70 -3.28 41.31
CA GLN A 448 -6.03 -4.12 42.47
C GLN A 448 -5.30 -3.66 43.74
N GLY A 449 -5.79 -4.11 44.90
CA GLY A 449 -5.18 -3.84 46.21
C GLY A 449 -5.78 -2.63 46.94
N THR A 450 -5.33 -2.43 48.17
CA THR A 450 -5.81 -1.36 49.08
C THR A 450 -4.64 -0.64 49.78
N ASN A 451 -3.42 -0.78 49.26
CA ASN A 451 -2.09 -0.37 49.77
C ASN A 451 -1.19 -1.57 50.12
N PRO A 452 -0.12 -1.85 49.34
CA PRO A 452 0.17 -1.20 48.06
C PRO A 452 -0.97 -1.42 47.05
N TRP A 453 -1.22 -0.41 46.22
CA TRP A 453 -2.06 -0.54 45.04
C TRP A 453 -1.19 -0.96 43.87
N HIS A 454 -1.72 -1.86 43.05
CA HIS A 454 -1.05 -2.36 41.87
C HIS A 454 -1.88 -2.04 40.62
N ALA A 455 -1.23 -1.55 39.57
CA ALA A 455 -1.80 -1.48 38.23
C ALA A 455 -0.94 -2.30 37.28
N THR A 456 -1.52 -3.39 36.77
CA THR A 456 -0.87 -4.22 35.76
C THR A 456 -1.18 -3.67 34.37
N ALA A 457 -0.13 -3.39 33.60
CA ALA A 457 -0.22 -2.89 32.24
C ALA A 457 -0.66 -4.00 31.26
N ASN A 458 -1.55 -3.62 30.35
CA ASN A 458 -2.09 -4.48 29.30
C ASN A 458 -2.16 -3.67 27.99
N PRO A 459 -1.02 -3.43 27.31
CA PRO A 459 -1.03 -2.79 25.99
C PRO A 459 -1.69 -3.70 24.95
N SER A 460 -2.37 -3.09 23.97
CA SER A 460 -2.98 -3.85 22.86
C SER A 460 -1.95 -4.46 21.92
N PHE A 461 -0.74 -3.87 21.85
CA PHE A 461 0.42 -4.39 21.12
C PHE A 461 1.73 -3.76 21.61
N TRP A 462 2.86 -4.40 21.27
CA TRP A 462 4.18 -3.85 21.56
C TRP A 462 4.50 -2.64 20.67
N SER A 463 5.05 -1.58 21.24
CA SER A 463 5.53 -0.43 20.47
C SER A 463 6.86 0.08 21.02
N PRO A 464 7.79 0.54 20.16
CA PRO A 464 9.04 1.15 20.60
C PRO A 464 8.83 2.46 21.38
N GLU A 465 7.66 3.10 21.24
CA GLU A 465 7.24 4.24 22.06
C GLU A 465 6.91 3.81 23.51
N LEU A 466 6.87 2.51 23.81
CA LEU A 466 6.73 1.98 25.16
C LEU A 466 8.07 1.61 25.80
N ALA A 467 9.20 1.77 25.10
CA ALA A 467 10.51 1.50 25.68
C ALA A 467 10.71 2.34 26.96
N LEU A 468 11.16 1.68 28.02
CA LEU A 468 11.47 2.35 29.28
C LEU A 468 12.66 3.30 29.06
N ASN A 469 12.67 4.42 29.80
CA ASN A 469 13.65 5.51 29.69
C ASN A 469 13.71 6.20 28.32
N ARG A 470 12.69 6.04 27.47
CA ARG A 470 12.64 6.67 26.15
C ARG A 470 11.65 7.82 26.08
N THR A 471 10.36 7.52 26.06
CA THR A 471 9.26 8.47 25.78
C THR A 471 8.20 8.54 26.85
N LEU A 472 8.12 7.51 27.70
CA LEU A 472 7.09 7.42 28.71
C LEU A 472 7.46 8.23 29.94
N HIS A 473 6.48 9.00 30.42
CA HIS A 473 6.53 9.73 31.67
C HIS A 473 5.33 9.39 32.56
N ALA A 474 5.55 9.51 33.86
CA ALA A 474 4.51 9.36 34.88
C ALA A 474 4.32 10.69 35.60
N SER A 475 3.06 11.02 35.90
CA SER A 475 2.69 12.02 36.89
C SER A 475 1.72 11.38 37.87
N LEU A 476 1.89 11.66 39.16
CA LEU A 476 1.05 11.11 40.22
C LEU A 476 0.38 12.27 40.94
N LEU A 477 -0.94 12.22 41.07
CA LEU A 477 -1.74 13.12 41.86
C LEU A 477 -2.25 12.40 43.12
N GLU A 478 -2.21 13.10 44.24
CA GLU A 478 -2.81 12.72 45.51
C GLU A 478 -3.96 13.69 45.82
N ASN A 479 -5.19 13.18 45.90
CA ASN A 479 -6.41 13.98 46.09
C ASN A 479 -6.52 15.16 45.09
N GLY A 480 -6.06 14.95 43.85
CA GLY A 480 -6.05 15.97 42.79
C GLY A 480 -4.86 16.95 42.84
N ILE A 481 -3.88 16.75 43.72
CA ILE A 481 -2.68 17.58 43.82
C ILE A 481 -1.48 16.78 43.32
N ALA A 482 -0.72 17.32 42.37
CA ALA A 482 0.49 16.66 41.85
C ALA A 482 1.54 16.46 42.96
N VAL A 483 1.93 15.20 43.20
CA VAL A 483 2.98 14.79 44.14
C VAL A 483 4.23 14.26 43.43
N LEU A 484 4.08 13.78 42.20
CA LEU A 484 5.18 13.51 41.27
C LEU A 484 4.78 14.05 39.90
N THR A 485 5.69 14.71 39.19
CA THR A 485 5.39 15.33 37.90
C THR A 485 6.46 14.98 36.88
N ASN A 486 6.01 14.44 35.75
CA ASN A 486 6.86 14.16 34.57
C ASN A 486 8.14 13.36 34.89
N VAL A 487 8.03 12.35 35.76
CA VAL A 487 9.14 11.41 36.03
C VAL A 487 9.28 10.43 34.88
N SER A 488 10.50 10.22 34.38
CA SER A 488 10.76 9.22 33.32
C SER A 488 10.44 7.82 33.84
N LEU A 489 9.77 7.00 33.02
CA LEU A 489 9.51 5.60 33.38
C LEU A 489 10.79 4.78 33.24
N ALA A 490 11.19 4.13 34.32
CA ALA A 490 12.25 3.14 34.38
C ALA A 490 11.78 1.96 35.24
N SER A 491 12.36 0.78 35.06
CA SER A 491 12.19 -0.28 36.06
C SER A 491 12.82 0.15 37.39
N GLY A 492 12.09 -0.03 38.49
CA GLY A 492 12.48 0.38 39.84
C GLY A 492 11.61 1.51 40.42
N THR A 493 12.15 2.20 41.43
CA THR A 493 11.47 3.33 42.08
C THR A 493 11.50 4.56 41.16
N LEU A 494 10.33 5.00 40.70
CA LEU A 494 10.17 6.19 39.86
C LEU A 494 10.27 7.48 40.67
N GLY A 495 9.79 7.44 41.92
CA GLY A 495 9.86 8.59 42.82
C GLY A 495 9.27 8.32 44.21
N THR A 496 9.64 9.17 45.16
CA THR A 496 9.13 9.18 46.54
C THR A 496 8.46 10.51 46.82
N PHE A 497 7.35 10.49 47.56
CA PHE A 497 6.62 11.68 48.00
C PHE A 497 6.31 11.58 49.49
N ALA A 498 5.78 12.65 50.09
CA ALA A 498 5.65 12.76 51.55
C ALA A 498 4.93 11.57 52.21
N ASN A 499 3.96 10.98 51.51
CA ASN A 499 3.10 9.93 52.05
C ASN A 499 3.35 8.55 51.41
N GLY A 500 4.39 8.39 50.58
CA GLY A 500 4.47 7.17 49.77
C GLY A 500 5.54 7.12 48.68
N THR A 501 5.42 6.09 47.84
CA THR A 501 6.35 5.80 46.75
C THR A 501 5.61 5.29 45.52
N LEU A 502 6.12 5.65 44.33
CA LEU A 502 5.72 5.09 43.05
C LEU A 502 6.87 4.26 42.47
N ALA A 503 6.60 3.03 42.06
CA ALA A 503 7.55 2.14 41.41
C ALA A 503 6.93 1.44 40.20
N LEU A 504 7.78 1.00 39.27
CA LEU A 504 7.42 0.15 38.14
C LEU A 504 8.28 -1.11 38.19
N THR A 505 7.65 -2.28 38.02
CA THR A 505 8.35 -3.56 37.84
C THR A 505 8.17 -4.04 36.42
N ASP A 506 9.26 -3.99 35.65
CA ASP A 506 9.42 -4.68 34.37
C ASP A 506 9.52 -6.18 34.67
N SER A 507 8.43 -6.91 34.43
CA SER A 507 8.25 -8.27 34.94
C SER A 507 8.83 -9.34 34.04
N ASP A 508 8.92 -9.07 32.73
CA ASP A 508 9.54 -9.96 31.74
C ASP A 508 10.98 -9.53 31.38
N GLY A 509 11.39 -8.33 31.78
CA GLY A 509 12.74 -7.80 31.58
C GLY A 509 13.01 -7.35 30.16
N ASP A 510 11.97 -7.10 29.36
CA ASP A 510 12.09 -6.74 27.94
C ASP A 510 12.50 -5.27 27.72
N GLY A 511 12.55 -4.47 28.80
CA GLY A 511 12.95 -3.06 28.75
C GLY A 511 11.90 -2.14 28.13
N SER A 512 10.66 -2.60 27.99
CA SER A 512 9.50 -1.86 27.51
C SER A 512 8.33 -2.00 28.47
N LEU A 513 7.36 -1.09 28.42
CA LEU A 513 6.13 -1.24 29.18
C LEU A 513 5.24 -2.27 28.48
N SER A 514 5.29 -3.51 28.95
CA SER A 514 4.70 -4.68 28.30
C SER A 514 3.52 -5.26 29.10
N ARG A 515 2.93 -6.35 28.60
CA ARG A 515 1.84 -7.05 29.31
C ARG A 515 2.39 -7.75 30.54
N GLY A 516 1.86 -7.39 31.71
CA GLY A 516 2.24 -8.00 32.98
C GLY A 516 3.11 -7.11 33.84
N ASP A 517 3.67 -6.03 33.29
CA ASP A 517 4.38 -5.02 34.06
C ASP A 517 3.48 -4.34 35.08
N VAL A 518 4.04 -4.00 36.24
CA VAL A 518 3.26 -3.58 37.40
C VAL A 518 3.74 -2.24 37.93
N PHE A 519 2.86 -1.24 37.89
CA PHE A 519 3.01 -0.05 38.72
C PHE A 519 2.57 -0.37 40.15
N THR A 520 3.38 0.05 41.11
CA THR A 520 3.08 -0.08 42.53
C THR A 520 3.07 1.29 43.18
N VAL A 521 1.92 1.67 43.73
CA VAL A 521 1.76 2.87 44.56
C VAL A 521 1.66 2.41 46.01
N THR A 522 2.57 2.87 46.85
CA THR A 522 2.44 2.77 48.31
C THR A 522 2.11 4.16 48.83
N GLY A 523 1.09 4.27 49.68
CA GLY A 523 0.55 5.56 50.09
C GLY A 523 -0.28 5.49 51.37
N THR A 524 -1.01 6.57 51.67
CA THR A 524 -1.99 6.60 52.76
C THR A 524 -3.33 6.10 52.27
N GLY A 525 -3.88 5.05 52.91
CA GLY A 525 -5.14 4.39 52.50
C GLY A 525 -6.41 5.27 52.46
N THR A 526 -6.36 6.50 53.00
CA THR A 526 -7.47 7.46 52.97
C THR A 526 -7.42 8.43 51.79
N ASN A 527 -6.32 8.44 51.04
CA ASN A 527 -6.13 9.35 49.92
C ASN A 527 -6.48 8.64 48.61
N ARG A 528 -6.98 9.42 47.64
CA ARG A 528 -7.18 8.97 46.27
C ARG A 528 -5.93 9.27 45.46
N TYR A 529 -5.46 8.29 44.70
CA TYR A 529 -4.31 8.46 43.81
C TYR A 529 -4.73 8.35 42.34
N GLU A 530 -4.18 9.24 41.51
CA GLU A 530 -4.33 9.20 40.06
C GLU A 530 -2.94 9.22 39.43
N LEU A 531 -2.63 8.16 38.67
CA LEU A 531 -1.37 8.02 37.95
C LEU A 531 -1.64 8.24 36.47
N ASP A 532 -1.07 9.29 35.92
CA ASP A 532 -1.08 9.59 34.49
C ASP A 532 0.20 9.06 33.87
N ILE A 533 0.08 8.09 32.97
CA ILE A 533 1.17 7.68 32.09
C ILE A 533 1.01 8.45 30.79
N SER A 534 2.03 9.18 30.36
CA SER A 534 1.97 9.96 29.12
C SER A 534 3.15 9.68 28.23
N LEU A 535 2.90 9.78 26.93
CA LEU A 535 3.97 9.99 25.97
C LEU A 535 4.36 11.46 25.98
N LEU A 536 5.66 11.71 25.94
CA LEU A 536 6.27 13.03 25.95
C LEU A 536 5.66 14.02 24.91
N TYR A 537 5.05 13.50 23.84
CA TYR A 537 4.56 14.27 22.68
C TYR A 537 3.08 14.03 22.33
N GLY A 538 2.26 13.47 23.23
CA GLY A 538 0.89 13.12 22.88
C GLY A 538 -0.01 12.71 24.06
N SER A 539 -0.63 11.53 23.92
CA SER A 539 -1.71 11.00 24.75
C SER A 539 -1.28 10.70 26.19
N SER A 540 -2.20 10.91 27.14
CA SER A 540 -2.11 10.42 28.51
C SER A 540 -3.10 9.27 28.74
N TRP A 541 -2.70 8.32 29.59
CA TRP A 541 -3.49 7.21 30.07
C TRP A 541 -3.64 7.37 31.59
N PRO A 542 -4.81 7.84 32.06
CA PRO A 542 -5.06 7.99 33.48
C PRO A 542 -5.36 6.64 34.12
N ILE A 543 -4.85 6.43 35.33
CA ILE A 543 -5.08 5.26 36.18
C ILE A 543 -5.58 5.75 37.53
N TYR A 544 -6.70 5.20 37.99
CA TYR A 544 -7.30 5.57 39.26
C TYR A 544 -7.12 4.44 40.28
N PHE A 545 -6.60 4.80 41.45
CA PHE A 545 -6.37 3.90 42.58
C PHE A 545 -7.22 4.27 43.79
#